data_AF-Q2LVE5-F1
#
_entry.id   AF-Q2LVE5-F1
#
_cell.length_a   1.000
_cell.length_b   1.000
_cell.length_c   1.000
_cell.angle_alpha   90.00
_cell.angle_beta   90.00
_cell.angle_gamma   90.00
#
_symmetry.space_group_name_H-M   'P 1'
#
loop_
_entity.id
_entity.type
_entity.pdbx_description
1 polymer ?
#
loop_
_entity_poly.entity_id
_entity_poly.type
_entity_poly.pdbx_seq_one_letter_code
_entity_poly.pdbx_strand_id
1 'polypeptide(L)' 'MKNVEMSVEGNILTIHVDLSKEFGPSASGKTMMIASTEGNVSVPGYEEVKVGLNVYQKKQDSFNSILTGKDCNISDYP' A
#
# COMPACT_ATOMS: atom_id res chain seq x y z
N MET A 1 12.45 -9.16 -1.32
CA MET A 1 11.58 -8.19 -2.01
C MET A 1 10.38 -8.90 -2.61
N LYS A 2 9.18 -8.34 -2.38
CA LYS A 2 7.89 -8.90 -2.77
C LYS A 2 7.25 -7.98 -3.80
N ASN A 3 7.01 -8.48 -5.01
CA ASN A 3 6.34 -7.75 -6.09
C ASN A 3 6.98 -6.39 -6.42
N VAL A 4 8.31 -6.39 -6.44
CA VAL A 4 9.11 -5.24 -6.84
C VAL A 4 10.18 -5.77 -7.80
N GLU A 5 10.19 -5.22 -9.01
CA GLU A 5 11.30 -5.36 -9.96
C GLU A 5 12.04 -4.04 -10.06
N MET A 6 13.37 -4.09 -10.15
CA MET A 6 14.22 -2.91 -10.24
C MET A 6 15.17 -3.06 -11.42
N SER A 7 15.24 -2.02 -12.25
CA SER A 7 16.22 -1.91 -13.32
C SER A 7 16.87 -0.54 -13.28
N VAL A 8 18.14 -0.47 -13.72
CA VAL A 8 18.87 0.78 -13.83
C VAL A 8 19.34 0.94 -15.27
N GLU A 9 18.91 2.03 -15.89
CA GLU A 9 19.31 2.41 -17.25
C GLU A 9 20.05 3.74 -17.18
N GLY A 10 21.38 3.68 -17.33
CA GLY A 10 22.27 4.80 -17.08
C GLY A 10 22.22 5.23 -15.61
N ASN A 11 21.57 6.36 -15.35
CA ASN A 11 21.42 6.95 -14.01
C ASN A 11 19.95 6.95 -13.52
N ILE A 12 19.06 6.26 -14.22
CA ILE A 12 17.63 6.21 -13.90
C ILE A 12 17.31 4.84 -13.30
N LEU A 13 16.80 4.86 -12.07
CA LEU A 13 16.23 3.69 -11.42
C LEU A 13 14.74 3.59 -11.75
N THR A 14 14.35 2.51 -12.43
CA THR A 14 12.95 2.16 -12.69
C THR A 14 12.53 1.07 -11.72
N ILE A 15 11.41 1.31 -11.02
CA ILE A 15 10.82 0.34 -10.10
C ILE A 15 9.45 -0.05 -10.62
N HIS A 16 9.28 -1.33 -10.92
CA HIS A 16 8.04 -1.87 -11.45
C HIS A 16 7.32 -2.69 -10.38
N VAL A 17 6.04 -2.37 -10.16
CA VAL A 17 5.17 -3.00 -9.16
C VAL A 17 3.84 -3.34 -9.80
N ASP A 18 3.45 -4.61 -9.71
CA ASP A 18 2.16 -5.08 -10.21
C ASP A 18 1.07 -4.88 -9.16
N LEU A 19 0.22 -3.88 -9.35
CA LEU A 19 -0.84 -3.53 -8.40
C LEU A 19 -1.97 -4.57 -8.34
N SER A 20 -1.99 -5.56 -9.24
CA SER A 20 -3.00 -6.64 -9.22
C SER A 20 -2.69 -7.75 -8.21
N LYS A 21 -1.47 -7.79 -7.66
CA LYS A 21 -1.02 -8.79 -6.70
C LYS A 21 -1.15 -8.28 -5.26
N GLU A 22 -1.70 -9.13 -4.40
CA GLU A 22 -1.86 -8.85 -2.97
C GLU A 22 -1.18 -9.94 -2.13
N PHE A 23 -0.37 -9.55 -1.15
CA PHE A 23 0.39 -10.45 -0.27
C PHE A 23 -0.31 -10.72 1.06
N GLY A 24 -1.63 -10.57 1.07
CA GLY A 24 -2.47 -10.80 2.25
C GLY A 24 -2.64 -9.57 3.14
N PRO A 25 -3.59 -9.64 4.09
CA PRO A 25 -3.88 -8.55 5.00
C PRO A 25 -2.76 -8.36 6.01
N SER A 26 -2.52 -7.10 6.40
CA SER A 26 -1.64 -6.78 7.53
C SER A 26 -2.16 -7.41 8.83
N ALA A 27 -1.31 -7.49 9.86
CA ALA A 27 -1.67 -8.07 11.16
C ALA A 27 -2.95 -7.48 11.79
N SER A 28 -3.36 -6.27 11.37
CA SER A 28 -4.60 -5.60 11.80
C SER A 28 -5.81 -5.83 10.89
N GLY A 29 -5.65 -6.45 9.72
CA GLY A 29 -6.71 -6.68 8.73
C GLY A 29 -7.09 -5.45 7.89
N LYS A 30 -6.54 -4.27 8.20
CA LYS A 30 -7.00 -2.98 7.63
C LYS A 30 -6.35 -2.61 6.29
N THR A 31 -5.21 -3.21 5.99
CA THR A 31 -4.42 -2.90 4.80
C THR A 31 -3.97 -4.17 4.10
N MET A 32 -4.05 -4.18 2.77
CA MET A 32 -3.46 -5.22 1.94
C MET A 32 -2.07 -4.75 1.52
N MET A 33 -1.05 -5.58 1.72
CA MET A 33 0.29 -5.28 1.24
C MET A 33 0.40 -5.67 -0.22
N ILE A 34 0.69 -4.71 -1.09
CA ILE A 34 0.84 -4.92 -2.54
C ILE A 34 2.30 -5.24 -2.87
N ALA A 35 3.23 -4.46 -2.31
CA ALA A 35 4.66 -4.66 -2.55
C ALA A 35 5.49 -4.14 -1.39
N SER A 36 6.66 -4.75 -1.19
CA SER A 36 7.63 -4.29 -0.20
C SER A 36 9.04 -4.74 -0.56
N THR A 37 10.01 -3.85 -0.35
CA THR A 37 11.43 -4.19 -0.39
C THR A 37 11.93 -4.86 0.89
N GLU A 38 11.08 -5.00 1.91
CA GLU A 38 11.39 -5.61 3.22
C GLU A 38 12.56 -4.93 3.94
N GLY A 39 12.75 -3.63 3.67
CA GLY A 39 13.85 -2.83 4.20
C GLY A 39 14.54 -2.01 3.11
N ASN A 40 15.67 -1.42 3.48
CA ASN A 40 16.53 -0.71 2.54
C ASN A 40 17.42 -1.72 1.81
N VAL A 41 17.26 -1.80 0.49
CA VAL A 41 18.08 -2.64 -0.38
C VAL A 41 19.02 -1.77 -1.22
N SER A 42 20.18 -2.30 -1.60
CA SER A 42 21.08 -1.59 -2.51
C SER A 42 20.46 -1.51 -3.90
N VAL A 43 20.64 -0.37 -4.57
CA VAL A 43 20.27 -0.24 -5.98
C VAL A 43 21.26 -1.06 -6.83
N PRO A 44 20.80 -1.86 -7.80
CA PRO A 44 21.69 -2.62 -8.68
C PRO A 44 22.74 -1.72 -9.34
N GLY A 45 24.03 -2.06 -9.18
CA GLY A 45 25.14 -1.25 -9.71
C GLY A 45 25.56 -0.06 -8.84
N TYR A 46 24.86 0.24 -7.75
CA TYR A 46 25.14 1.35 -6.83
C TYR A 46 25.06 0.88 -5.37
N GLU A 47 26.13 0.25 -4.87
CA GLU A 47 26.13 -0.40 -3.55
C GLU A 47 25.90 0.55 -2.37
N GLU A 48 26.33 1.81 -2.48
CA GLU A 48 26.15 2.84 -1.46
C GLU A 48 24.77 3.53 -1.53
N VAL A 49 24.05 3.38 -2.65
CA VAL A 49 22.71 3.93 -2.83
C VAL A 49 21.68 2.92 -2.36
N LYS A 50 20.86 3.30 -1.39
CA LYS A 50 19.82 2.44 -0.82
C LYS A 50 18.43 2.89 -1.24
N VAL A 51 17.53 1.94 -1.46
CA VAL A 51 16.12 2.16 -1.76
C VAL A 51 15.24 1.33 -0.84
N GLY A 52 14.20 1.95 -0.29
CA GLY A 52 13.13 1.30 0.45
C GLY A 52 11.79 1.67 -0.18
N LEU A 53 10.98 0.67 -0.55
CA LEU A 53 9.66 0.87 -1.13
C LEU A 53 8.64 -0.01 -0.41
N ASN A 54 7.51 0.60 -0.03
CA ASN A 54 6.35 -0.10 0.48
C ASN A 54 5.09 0.42 -0.22
N VAL A 55 4.26 -0.49 -0.70
CA VAL A 55 3.01 -0.18 -1.39
C VAL A 55 1.87 -0.90 -0.66
N TYR A 56 0.88 -0.12 -0.23
CA TYR A 56 -0.26 -0.60 0.54
C TYR A 56 -1.57 -0.15 -0.09
N GLN A 57 -2.58 -1.00 0.01
CA GLN A 57 -3.96 -0.64 -0.27
C GLN A 57 -4.75 -0.62 1.03
N LYS A 58 -5.37 0.53 1.32
CA LYS A 58 -6.31 0.62 2.43
C LYS A 58 -7.62 -0.05 2.00
N LYS A 59 -8.07 -1.06 2.75
CA LYS A 59 -9.41 -1.59 2.55
C LYS A 59 -10.37 -0.54 3.09
N GLN A 60 -11.37 -0.12 2.30
CA GLN A 60 -12.41 0.73 2.83
C GLN A 60 -13.11 -0.05 3.94
N ASP A 61 -13.03 0.44 5.18
CA ASP A 61 -13.75 -0.14 6.30
C ASP A 61 -15.25 0.00 5.99
N SER A 62 -15.91 -1.13 5.70
CA SER A 62 -17.35 -1.22 5.44
C SER A 62 -18.21 -0.72 6.63
N PHE A 63 -17.58 -0.34 7.73
CA PHE A 63 -18.22 0.18 8.94
C PHE A 63 -18.53 1.68 8.88
N ASN A 64 -17.79 2.46 8.08
CA ASN A 64 -18.00 3.91 7.96
C ASN A 64 -19.06 4.32 6.91
N SER A 65 -19.50 3.40 6.05
CA SER A 65 -20.63 3.68 5.13
C SER A 65 -21.99 3.60 5.82
N ILE A 66 -22.11 2.89 6.96
CA ILE A 66 -23.37 2.77 7.70
C ILE A 66 -23.66 4.04 8.53
N LEU A 67 -22.61 4.74 8.99
CA LEU A 67 -22.75 5.97 9.79
C LEU A 67 -22.90 7.24 8.96
N THR A 68 -22.64 7.20 7.65
CA THR A 68 -22.78 8.36 6.75
C THR A 68 -24.12 8.40 6.02
N GLY A 69 -25.01 7.42 6.25
CA GLY A 69 -26.30 7.30 5.55
C GLY A 69 -27.55 7.29 6.45
N LYS A 70 -27.45 7.60 7.74
CA LYS A 70 -28.64 7.87 8.57
C LYS A 70 -28.80 9.37 8.74
N ASP A 71 -29.60 9.96 7.87
CA ASP A 71 -30.30 11.21 8.14
C ASP A 71 -31.08 11.03 9.44
N CYS A 72 -30.49 11.46 10.55
CA CYS A 72 -31.18 11.56 11.83
C CYS A 72 -32.13 12.75 11.71
N ASN A 73 -33.37 12.49 11.28
CA ASN A 73 -34.44 13.48 11.37
C ASN A 73 -34.68 13.74 12.87
N ILE A 74 -34.23 14.91 13.32
CA ILE A 74 -34.31 15.36 14.72
C ILE A 74 -35.75 15.71 15.15
N SER A 75 -36.75 15.46 14.30
CA SER A 75 -38.15 15.80 14.53
C SER A 75 -38.94 14.80 15.39
N ASP A 76 -38.36 13.66 15.76
CA ASP A 76 -39.06 12.59 16.49
C ASP A 76 -38.68 12.50 17.99
N TYR A 77 -38.06 13.53 18.57
CA TYR A 77 -37.91 13.62 20.03
C TYR A 77 -39.07 14.44 20.64
N PRO A 78 -39.80 13.89 21.64
CA PRO A 78 -40.94 14.55 22.29
C PRO A 78 -40.55 15.73 23.18
#